data_AF-A0A3N6MW26-F1
#
_entry.id   AF-A0A3N6MW26-F1
#
_cell.length_a   1.000
_cell.length_b   1.000
_cell.length_c   1.000
_cell.angle_alpha   90.00
_cell.angle_beta   90.00
_cell.angle_gamma   90.00
#
_symmetry.space_group_name_H-M   'P 1'
#
loop_
_entity.id
_entity.type
_entity.pdbx_description
1 polymer ?
#
loop_
_entity_poly.entity_id
_entity_poly.type
_entity_poly.pdbx_seq_one_letter_code
_entity_poly.pdbx_strand_id
1 'polypeptide(L)'
;MATELVSWGYTAWLTQRPIGYELSGYVEGREFAVVADTPEHAEREFSRAARRAWLRRKLRRIRGLPVREMPPVSTADTYHEISLVELIVAVAGALLRCARI
;
A
#
# COMPACT_ATOMS: atom_id res chain seq x y z
N MET A 1 16.09 -11.04 -7.57
CA MET A 1 15.15 -10.29 -8.43
C MET A 1 14.10 -9.69 -7.52
N ALA A 2 13.80 -8.40 -7.66
CA ALA A 2 12.81 -7.71 -6.83
C ALA A 2 11.65 -7.26 -7.72
N THR A 3 10.42 -7.53 -7.27
CA THR A 3 9.18 -7.13 -7.94
C THR A 3 8.60 -5.93 -7.21
N GLU A 4 8.30 -4.87 -7.94
CA GLU A 4 7.63 -3.69 -7.39
C GLU A 4 6.14 -3.96 -7.20
N LEU A 5 5.61 -3.58 -6.04
CA LEU A 5 4.22 -3.73 -5.65
C LEU A 5 3.68 -2.39 -5.17
N VAL A 6 2.52 -2.01 -5.70
CA VAL A 6 1.84 -0.76 -5.32
C VAL A 6 0.49 -1.10 -4.69
N SER A 7 0.24 -0.58 -3.49
CA SER A 7 -1.02 -0.79 -2.78
C SER A 7 -1.40 0.45 -1.97
N TRP A 8 -2.63 0.93 -2.11
CA TRP A 8 -3.19 2.08 -1.39
C TRP A 8 -2.32 3.37 -1.43
N GLY A 9 -1.57 3.57 -2.51
CA GLY A 9 -0.72 4.73 -2.72
C GLY A 9 0.69 4.59 -2.13
N TYR A 10 1.04 3.40 -1.64
CA TYR A 10 2.37 3.06 -1.15
C TYR A 10 3.03 2.05 -2.08
N THR A 11 4.35 2.12 -2.17
CA THR A 11 5.18 1.22 -2.97
C THR A 11 6.04 0.36 -2.05
N ALA A 12 6.19 -0.91 -2.42
CA ALA A 12 7.08 -1.87 -1.76
C ALA A 12 7.75 -2.78 -2.79
N TRP A 13 8.85 -3.42 -2.39
CA TRP A 13 9.63 -4.34 -3.19
C TRP A 13 9.57 -5.73 -2.58
N LEU A 14 9.05 -6.67 -3.34
CA LEU A 14 9.05 -8.09 -3.02
C LEU A 14 10.32 -8.73 -3.56
N THR A 15 11.15 -9.25 -2.67
CA THR A 15 12.40 -9.93 -2.98
C THR A 15 12.31 -11.40 -2.57
N GLN A 16 12.58 -12.31 -3.51
CA GLN A 16 12.72 -13.73 -3.19
C GLN A 16 14.05 -13.98 -2.45
N ARG A 17 13.97 -14.60 -1.27
CA ARG A 17 15.09 -14.99 -0.41
C ARG A 17 15.16 -16.53 -0.28
N PRO A 18 16.29 -17.10 0.17
CA PRO A 18 16.39 -18.54 0.43
C PRO A 18 15.39 -19.07 1.47
N ILE A 19 14.97 -18.20 2.40
CA ILE A 19 14.06 -18.52 3.51
C ILE A 19 12.59 -18.15 3.24
N GLY A 20 12.26 -17.70 2.03
CA GLY A 20 10.90 -17.25 1.67
C GLY A 20 10.90 -15.96 0.87
N TYR A 21 9.87 -15.15 1.03
CA TYR A 21 9.65 -13.90 0.33
C TYR A 21 9.69 -12.75 1.31
N GLU A 22 10.53 -11.77 1.04
CA GLU A 22 10.59 -10.55 1.83
C GLU A 22 9.92 -9.43 1.05
N LEU A 23 8.98 -8.74 1.68
CA LEU A 23 8.41 -7.52 1.15
C LEU A 23 8.84 -6.36 2.03
N SER A 24 9.60 -5.44 1.43
CA SER A 24 10.20 -4.29 2.10
C SER A 24 9.78 -3.00 1.43
N GLY A 25 9.56 -1.93 2.20
CA GLY A 25 9.12 -0.65 1.66
C GLY A 25 8.88 0.36 2.77
N TYR A 26 8.13 1.42 2.47
CA TYR A 26 7.81 2.47 3.43
C TYR A 26 6.31 2.74 3.49
N VAL A 27 5.78 2.85 4.70
CA VAL A 27 4.38 3.17 4.98
C VAL A 27 4.32 4.26 6.05
N GLU A 28 3.80 5.43 5.68
CA GLU A 28 3.77 6.64 6.53
C GLU A 28 5.15 7.09 7.04
N GLY A 29 6.20 7.00 6.23
CA GLY A 29 7.56 7.36 6.65
C GLY A 29 8.20 6.40 7.64
N ARG A 30 7.69 5.16 7.70
CA ARG A 30 8.26 4.08 8.49
C ARG A 30 8.59 2.91 7.58
N GLU A 31 9.76 2.33 7.80
CA GLU A 31 10.13 1.09 7.15
C GLU A 31 9.12 0.00 7.49
N PHE A 32 8.65 -0.69 6.45
CA PHE A 32 7.80 -1.85 6.53
C PHE A 32 8.57 -3.02 5.94
N ALA A 33 8.80 -4.06 6.73
CA ALA A 33 9.43 -5.29 6.28
C ALA A 33 8.64 -6.49 6.80
N VAL A 34 8.23 -7.38 5.89
CA VAL A 34 7.55 -8.63 6.22
C VAL A 34 8.25 -9.76 5.48
N VAL A 35 8.52 -10.85 6.19
CA VAL A 35 8.98 -12.10 5.59
C VAL A 35 7.83 -13.10 5.65
N ALA A 36 7.55 -13.75 4.53
CA ALA A 36 6.46 -14.70 4.38
C ALA A 36 6.91 -15.92 3.57
N ASP A 37 6.26 -17.06 3.80
CA ASP A 37 6.54 -18.29 3.04
C ASP A 37 6.08 -18.22 1.58
N THR A 38 5.07 -17.40 1.29
CA THR A 38 4.53 -17.21 -0.07
C THR A 38 4.45 -15.72 -0.44
N PRO A 39 4.56 -15.38 -1.74
CA PRO A 39 4.48 -13.99 -2.19
C PRO A 39 3.10 -13.39 -1.94
N GLU A 40 2.02 -14.17 -2.07
CA GLU A 40 0.65 -13.70 -1.85
C GLU A 40 0.40 -13.36 -0.38
N HIS A 41 1.07 -14.06 0.55
CA HIS A 41 0.97 -13.75 1.97
C HIS A 41 1.66 -12.41 2.28
N ALA A 42 2.85 -12.18 1.74
CA ALA A 42 3.56 -10.92 1.88
C ALA A 42 2.75 -9.74 1.29
N GLU A 43 2.17 -9.93 0.09
CA GLU A 43 1.32 -8.94 -0.57
C GLU A 43 0.06 -8.58 0.23
N ARG A 44 -0.58 -9.58 0.86
CA ARG A 44 -1.77 -9.36 1.70
C ARG A 44 -1.42 -8.56 2.95
N GLU A 45 -0.31 -8.86 3.60
CA GLU A 45 0.13 -8.12 4.79
C GLU A 45 0.49 -6.68 4.44
N PHE A 46 1.21 -6.47 3.33
CA PHE A 46 1.46 -5.13 2.79
C PHE A 46 0.17 -4.36 2.50
N SER A 47 -0.76 -4.98 1.77
CA SER A 47 -2.03 -4.33 1.41
C SER A 47 -2.87 -3.96 2.63
N ARG A 48 -2.83 -4.78 3.70
CA ARG A 48 -3.47 -4.47 4.98
C ARG A 48 -2.81 -3.28 5.67
N ALA A 49 -1.49 -3.25 5.74
CA ALA A 49 -0.73 -2.16 6.34
C ALA A 49 -0.96 -0.84 5.59
N ALA A 50 -0.81 -0.86 4.27
CA ALA A 50 -1.03 0.25 3.37
C ALA A 50 -2.46 0.80 3.47
N ARG A 51 -3.48 -0.08 3.51
CA ARG A 51 -4.88 0.32 3.71
C ARG A 51 -5.11 1.01 5.06
N ARG A 52 -4.57 0.45 6.15
CA ARG A 52 -4.71 1.04 7.49
C ARG A 52 -4.05 2.42 7.55
N ALA A 53 -2.89 2.59 6.92
CA ALA A 53 -2.24 3.89 6.79
C ALA A 53 -3.07 4.89 5.97
N TRP A 54 -3.56 4.48 4.81
CA TRP A 54 -4.44 5.31 3.97
C TRP A 54 -5.70 5.77 4.72
N LEU A 55 -6.37 4.86 5.43
CA LEU A 55 -7.55 5.19 6.24
C LEU A 55 -7.21 6.18 7.35
N ARG A 56 -6.09 6.01 8.06
CA ARG A 56 -5.64 6.94 9.10
C ARG A 56 -5.37 8.34 8.54
N ARG A 57 -4.74 8.45 7.37
CA ARG A 57 -4.53 9.73 6.68
C ARG A 57 -5.85 10.39 6.28
N LYS A 58 -6.78 9.66 5.67
CA LYS A 58 -8.09 10.19 5.29
C LYS A 58 -8.88 10.66 6.51
N LEU A 59 -8.93 9.87 7.59
CA LEU A 59 -9.60 10.26 8.83
C LEU A 59 -8.99 11.50 9.47
N ARG A 60 -7.66 11.64 9.48
CA ARG A 60 -6.99 12.86 9.96
C ARG A 60 -7.36 14.07 9.11
N ARG A 61 -7.35 13.95 7.78
CA ARG A 61 -7.74 15.02 6.86
C ARG A 61 -9.19 15.46 7.07
N ILE A 62 -10.12 14.52 7.24
CA ILE A 62 -11.54 14.82 7.54
C ILE A 62 -11.67 15.58 8.87
N ARG A 63 -10.84 15.25 9.85
CA ARG A 63 -10.80 15.93 11.16
C ARG A 63 -10.02 17.25 11.15
N GLY A 64 -9.53 17.71 10.00
CA GLY A 64 -8.69 18.91 9.89
C GLY A 64 -7.33 18.79 10.58
N LEU A 65 -6.90 17.57 10.92
CA LEU A 65 -5.61 17.33 11.56
C LEU A 65 -4.51 17.27 10.50
N PRO A 66 -3.30 17.80 10.78
CA PRO A 66 -2.18 17.64 9.89
C PRO A 66 -1.91 16.15 9.67
N VAL A 67 -1.81 15.77 8.39
CA VAL A 67 -1.28 14.47 8.03
C VAL A 67 0.14 14.46 8.55
N ARG A 68 0.48 13.46 9.38
CA ARG A 68 1.84 13.29 9.87
C ARG A 68 2.69 12.82 8.70
N GLU A 69 3.09 13.75 7.85
CA GLU A 69 4.11 13.55 6.84
C GLU A 69 5.42 13.51 7.61
N MET A 70 5.78 12.30 8.06
CA MET A 70 7.19 12.08 8.37
C MET A 70 7.95 12.39 7.08
N PRO A 71 9.08 13.11 7.16
CA PRO A 71 9.87 13.42 5.98
C PRO A 71 10.22 12.11 5.27
N PRO A 72 10.11 12.06 3.94
CA PRO A 72 10.36 10.83 3.20
C PRO A 72 11.78 10.34 3.50
N VAL A 73 11.89 9.12 4.01
CA VAL A 73 13.19 8.50 4.34
C VAL A 73 13.92 8.10 3.05
N SER A 74 13.19 7.91 1.95
CA SER A 74 13.70 7.56 0.63
C SER A 74 12.71 8.01 -0.46
N THR A 75 13.14 8.09 -1.73
CA THR A 75 12.22 8.27 -2.88
C THR A 75 11.20 7.14 -2.98
N ALA A 76 11.51 5.99 -2.39
CA ALA A 76 10.61 4.86 -2.16
C ALA A 76 9.45 5.15 -1.18
N ASP A 77 9.55 6.21 -0.39
CA ASP A 77 8.56 6.66 0.60
C ASP A 77 7.56 7.66 0.00
N THR A 78 7.58 7.81 -1.33
CA THR A 78 6.65 8.68 -2.04
C THR A 78 5.25 8.08 -1.95
N TYR A 79 4.36 8.78 -1.25
CA TYR A 79 2.95 8.45 -1.27
C TYR A 79 2.30 9.03 -2.52
N HIS A 80 1.67 8.17 -3.29
CA HIS A 80 0.80 8.59 -4.38
C HIS A 80 -0.60 8.82 -3.82
N GLU A 81 -1.08 10.06 -3.90
CA GLU A 81 -2.44 10.35 -3.46
C GLU A 81 -3.45 9.67 -4.38
N ILE A 82 -4.05 8.59 -3.89
CA ILE A 82 -5.23 8.01 -4.53
C ILE A 82 -6.42 8.91 -4.20
N SER A 83 -6.99 9.53 -5.24
CA SER A 83 -8.22 10.30 -5.09
C SER A 83 -9.37 9.35 -4.71
N LEU A 84 -10.29 9.81 -3.85
CA LEU A 84 -11.45 9.00 -3.47
C LEU A 84 -12.30 8.64 -4.70
N VAL A 85 -12.32 9.54 -5.69
CA VAL A 85 -13.02 9.36 -6.97
C VAL A 85 -12.38 8.22 -7.76
N GLU A 86 -11.07 8.17 -7.90
CA GLU A 86 -10.38 7.05 -8.58
C GLU A 86 -10.64 5.71 -7.89
N LEU A 87 -10.67 5.69 -6.55
CA LEU A 87 -11.01 4.47 -5.81
C LEU A 87 -12.45 4.04 -6.08
N ILE A 88 -13.42 4.96 -6.04
CA ILE A 88 -14.83 4.67 -6.33
C ILE A 88 -14.98 4.16 -7.76
N VAL A 89 -14.30 4.79 -8.73
CA VAL A 89 -14.33 4.39 -10.14
C VAL A 89 -13.71 3.01 -10.33
N ALA A 90 -12.56 2.73 -9.70
CA ALA A 90 -11.92 1.41 -9.76
C ALA A 90 -12.80 0.31 -9.17
N VAL A 91 -13.42 0.57 -8.00
CA VAL A 91 -14.34 -0.37 -7.34
C VAL A 91 -15.61 -0.56 -8.18
N ALA A 92 -16.22 0.52 -8.67
CA ALA A 92 -17.39 0.44 -9.55
C ALA A 92 -17.07 -0.31 -10.84
N GLY A 93 -15.91 -0.05 -11.45
CA GLY A 93 -15.45 -0.76 -12.65
C GLY A 93 -15.11 -2.23 -12.41
N ALA A 94 -14.65 -2.60 -11.22
CA ALA A 94 -14.47 -4.01 -10.83
C ALA A 94 -15.82 -4.70 -10.60
N LEU A 95 -16.76 -4.06 -9.89
CA LEU A 95 -18.10 -4.59 -9.65
C LEU A 95 -18.91 -4.73 -10.95
N LEU A 96 -18.84 -3.75 -11.86
CA LEU A 96 -19.47 -3.81 -13.18
C LEU A 96 -18.90 -4.93 -14.05
N ARG A 97 -17.60 -5.26 -13.88
CA ARG A 97 -16.98 -6.40 -14.58
C ARG A 97 -17.40 -7.74 -13.99
N CYS A 98 -17.59 -7.83 -12.68
CA CYS A 98 -18.14 -9.02 -12.03
C CYS A 98 -19.64 -9.23 -12.32
N ALA A 99 -20.41 -8.16 -12.54
CA ALA A 99 -21.83 -8.23 -12.86
C ALA A 99 -22.14 -8.58 -14.32
N ARG A 100 -21.13 -8.68 -15.19
CA ARG A 100 -21.27 -8.99 -16.62
C ARG A 100 -20.93 -10.45 -16.95
N ILE A 101 -20.94 -11.33 -15.95
CA ILE A 101 -20.79 -12.79 -16.07
C ILE A 101 -22.15 -13.44 -15.82
#